data_AF-A0A497D5E5-F1
#
_entry.id   AF-A0A497D5E5-F1
#
_cell.length_a   1.000
_cell.length_b   1.000
_cell.length_c   1.000
_cell.angle_alpha   90.00
_cell.angle_beta   90.00
_cell.angle_gamma   90.00
#
_symmetry.space_group_name_H-M   'P 1'
#
loop_
_entity.id
_entity.type
_entity.pdbx_description
1 polymer ?
#
loop_
_entity_poly.entity_id
_entity_poly.type
_entity_poly.pdbx_seq_one_letter_code
_entity_poly.pdbx_strand_id
1 'polypeptide(L)'
;MKADIHKTLTRLDLIIGREANCHFNNPVAPGKIETFEKKNGIRLPLSYKLFLEYTNGGMIVSDRLEEIIKRDKELDTAKWNATFLLSLEEIEEKYNDKASWNFGGAELAGGPYPFIPFCSTETDEYLVFVSLSKENEESPVFDAFHEESVNSWGLVAENFNEFLISYLDTLGHPNVLGDVAKGMAVDFIETPETVETGEESQEEIIDRTTKRLKVKSDDDWAYMERGMAYMKLGDTKSALKDYNQSIALAGDDPFYYFKRGELYRNAGKKRAALIDFDTAVKLKPDDALYLSFRAETLYDMKKHQRALKDVNLVIERDDTDLLAYMIREDIYRAIGETEKADLDAQKIKELEENK
;
A
#
# COMPACT_ATOMS: atom_id res chain seq x y z
N MET A 1 14.11 22.92 26.24
CA MET A 1 13.94 21.74 25.35
C MET A 1 15.14 20.80 25.38
N LYS A 2 16.23 20.98 24.61
CA LYS A 2 17.37 20.02 24.62
C LYS A 2 18.19 19.95 25.92
N ALA A 3 18.31 21.05 26.67
CA ALA A 3 19.03 21.08 27.94
C ALA A 3 18.23 20.51 29.12
N ASP A 4 16.89 20.45 29.01
CA ASP A 4 16.00 19.91 30.04
C ASP A 4 15.97 18.38 29.98
N ILE A 5 15.99 17.81 28.76
CA ILE A 5 15.93 16.37 28.49
C ILE A 5 17.08 15.60 29.18
N HIS A 6 18.31 16.10 29.12
CA HIS A 6 19.46 15.39 29.69
C HIS A 6 19.46 15.36 31.22
N LYS A 7 18.84 16.37 31.84
CA LYS A 7 18.72 16.50 33.30
C LYS A 7 17.64 15.57 33.84
N THR A 8 16.59 15.36 33.05
CA THR A 8 15.53 14.37 33.28
C THR A 8 16.08 12.94 33.23
N LEU A 9 16.88 12.61 32.22
CA LEU A 9 17.44 11.25 32.05
C LEU A 9 18.27 10.74 33.24
N THR A 10 19.06 11.59 33.91
CA THR A 10 19.88 11.18 35.07
C THR A 10 19.05 10.90 36.34
N ARG A 11 17.82 11.39 36.40
CA ARG A 11 16.92 11.21 37.56
C ARG A 11 16.06 9.96 37.44
N LEU A 12 15.79 9.49 36.22
CA LEU A 12 15.03 8.25 35.93
C LEU A 12 15.73 6.99 36.48
N ASP A 13 17.05 6.93 36.41
CA ASP A 13 17.90 5.80 36.85
C ASP A 13 17.74 5.45 38.35
N LEU A 14 17.16 6.35 39.16
CA LEU A 14 17.04 6.20 40.61
C LEU A 14 15.68 5.68 41.09
N ILE A 15 14.68 5.54 40.20
CA ILE A 15 13.29 5.30 40.59
C ILE A 15 12.77 3.93 40.14
N ILE A 16 13.55 3.15 39.40
CA ILE A 16 13.20 1.77 39.01
C ILE A 16 12.82 0.94 40.25
N GLY A 17 11.51 0.70 40.44
CA GLY A 17 11.04 -0.28 41.44
C GLY A 17 9.81 0.07 42.28
N ARG A 18 8.85 0.91 41.85
CA ARG A 18 7.56 1.04 42.58
C ARG A 18 6.37 0.67 41.69
N GLU A 19 5.64 -0.36 42.12
CA GLU A 19 4.60 -1.00 41.32
C GLU A 19 3.40 -0.07 41.03
N ALA A 20 3.16 0.17 39.74
CA ALA A 20 1.98 0.83 39.19
C ALA A 20 0.97 -0.19 38.62
N ASN A 21 -0.32 0.17 38.66
CA ASN A 21 -1.45 -0.64 38.17
C ASN A 21 -1.84 -0.33 36.72
N CYS A 22 -0.89 0.08 35.89
CA CYS A 22 -1.00 0.05 34.43
C CYS A 22 0.34 -0.50 33.93
N HIS A 23 0.30 -1.55 33.11
CA HIS A 23 1.50 -2.22 32.66
C HIS A 23 1.72 -1.92 31.18
N PHE A 24 2.86 -1.32 30.82
CA PHE A 24 3.44 -1.65 29.53
C PHE A 24 3.59 -3.17 29.50
N ASN A 25 3.08 -3.80 28.44
CA ASN A 25 3.13 -5.24 28.32
C ASN A 25 4.55 -5.76 28.55
N ASN A 26 4.67 -7.02 28.98
CA ASN A 26 5.99 -7.65 29.01
C ASN A 26 6.66 -7.52 27.63
N PRO A 27 7.99 -7.26 27.60
CA PRO A 27 8.79 -7.30 26.38
C PRO A 27 8.31 -8.41 25.45
N VAL A 28 8.04 -8.09 24.18
CA VAL A 28 7.59 -9.13 23.24
C VAL A 28 8.68 -10.19 23.21
N ALA A 29 8.37 -11.38 23.73
CA ALA A 29 9.37 -12.45 23.78
C ALA A 29 9.93 -12.67 22.37
N PRO A 30 11.25 -12.86 22.19
CA PRO A 30 11.86 -13.03 20.88
C PRO A 30 11.16 -14.09 20.01
N GLY A 31 10.67 -15.16 20.62
CA GLY A 31 9.89 -16.20 19.94
C GLY A 31 8.55 -15.75 19.35
N LYS A 32 7.90 -14.72 19.90
CA LYS A 32 6.67 -14.13 19.32
C LYS A 32 6.98 -13.31 18.07
N ILE A 33 8.07 -12.53 18.08
CA ILE A 33 8.55 -11.79 16.90
C ILE A 33 8.93 -12.78 15.80
N GLU A 34 9.66 -13.85 16.15
CA GLU A 34 10.02 -14.91 15.22
C GLU A 34 8.78 -15.62 14.63
N THR A 35 7.75 -15.87 15.44
CA THR A 35 6.48 -16.45 14.98
C THR A 35 5.76 -15.50 14.01
N PHE A 36 5.76 -14.19 14.28
CA PHE A 36 5.21 -13.18 13.38
C PHE A 36 5.99 -13.07 12.06
N GLU A 37 7.32 -13.05 12.12
CA GLU A 37 8.21 -13.09 10.95
C GLU A 37 7.91 -14.31 10.07
N LYS A 38 7.82 -15.50 10.68
CA LYS A 38 7.49 -16.78 10.00
C LYS A 38 6.08 -16.79 9.41
N LYS A 39 5.07 -16.34 10.16
CA LYS A 39 3.66 -16.35 9.71
C LYS A 39 3.43 -15.45 8.50
N ASN A 40 4.15 -14.33 8.41
CA ASN A 40 3.95 -13.33 7.37
C ASN A 40 5.01 -13.37 6.26
N GLY A 41 5.98 -14.29 6.33
CA GLY A 41 7.06 -14.39 5.33
C GLY A 41 7.91 -13.13 5.26
N ILE A 42 8.13 -12.45 6.39
CA ILE A 42 8.94 -11.22 6.46
C ILE A 42 10.05 -11.39 7.50
N ARG A 43 11.20 -10.79 7.23
CA ARG A 43 12.21 -10.52 8.27
C ARG A 43 12.07 -9.07 8.67
N LEU A 44 12.21 -8.78 9.95
CA LEU A 44 12.32 -7.43 10.49
C LEU A 44 13.82 -7.14 10.76
N PRO A 45 14.27 -5.90 10.53
CA PRO A 45 15.61 -5.44 10.96
C PRO A 45 15.85 -5.79 12.42
N LEU A 46 17.07 -6.28 12.74
CA LEU A 46 17.44 -6.64 14.12
C LEU A 46 17.14 -5.48 15.08
N SER A 47 17.44 -4.28 14.63
CA SER A 47 17.13 -3.01 15.25
C SER A 47 15.65 -2.78 15.55
N TYR A 48 14.79 -3.15 14.61
CA TYR A 48 13.34 -3.07 14.76
C TYR A 48 12.82 -4.14 15.72
N LYS A 49 13.42 -5.33 15.72
CA LYS A 49 13.12 -6.38 16.69
C LYS A 49 13.50 -5.96 18.11
N LEU A 50 14.70 -5.42 18.29
CA LEU A 50 15.13 -4.88 19.58
C LEU A 50 14.21 -3.74 20.05
N PHE A 51 13.76 -2.88 19.13
CA PHE A 51 12.74 -1.87 19.44
C PHE A 51 11.41 -2.49 19.89
N LEU A 52 10.90 -3.50 19.18
CA LEU A 52 9.64 -4.19 19.53
C LEU A 52 9.75 -5.00 20.83
N GLU A 53 10.91 -5.62 21.10
CA GLU A 53 11.23 -6.29 22.36
C GLU A 53 11.24 -5.28 23.50
N TYR A 54 11.85 -4.10 23.31
CA TYR A 54 11.98 -3.08 24.35
C TYR A 54 10.69 -2.28 24.60
N THR A 55 9.89 -2.01 23.56
CA THR A 55 8.74 -1.08 23.64
C THR A 55 7.37 -1.72 23.48
N ASN A 56 7.31 -3.05 23.30
CA ASN A 56 6.08 -3.77 22.98
C ASN A 56 5.25 -3.12 21.85
N GLY A 57 5.92 -2.67 20.79
CA GLY A 57 5.25 -2.05 19.64
C GLY A 57 4.63 -0.69 19.91
N GLY A 58 4.97 -0.01 21.01
CA GLY A 58 4.55 1.36 21.29
C GLY A 58 3.10 1.51 21.76
N MET A 59 2.50 0.46 22.34
CA MET A 59 1.10 0.48 22.79
C MET A 59 0.98 0.55 24.32
N ILE A 60 0.06 1.39 24.79
CA ILE A 60 -0.46 1.39 26.16
C ILE A 60 -1.84 0.71 26.11
N VAL A 61 -2.04 -0.32 26.92
CA VAL A 61 -3.32 -1.06 27.00
C VAL A 61 -3.89 -0.93 28.41
N SER A 62 -5.22 -0.76 28.50
CA SER A 62 -5.95 -0.62 29.76
C SER A 62 -6.00 -1.93 30.57
N ASP A 63 -6.01 -3.09 29.90
CA ASP A 63 -6.06 -4.42 30.50
C ASP A 63 -4.78 -5.25 30.20
N ARG A 64 -4.50 -6.27 31.04
CA ARG A 64 -3.39 -7.21 30.77
C ARG A 64 -3.64 -7.97 29.46
N LEU A 65 -2.72 -7.84 28.50
CA LEU A 65 -2.77 -8.50 27.18
C LEU A 65 -2.96 -10.04 27.23
N GLU A 66 -2.54 -10.68 28.33
CA GLU A 66 -2.76 -12.11 28.57
C GLU A 66 -4.25 -12.49 28.78
N GLU A 67 -5.11 -11.54 29.13
CA GLU A 67 -6.55 -11.76 29.26
C GLU A 67 -7.28 -11.55 27.93
N ILE A 68 -6.82 -10.60 27.10
CA ILE A 68 -7.34 -10.29 25.77
C ILE A 68 -6.92 -11.37 24.73
N ILE A 69 -5.66 -11.84 24.75
CA ILE A 69 -5.14 -12.79 23.75
C ILE A 69 -5.43 -14.27 24.09
N LYS A 70 -6.51 -14.58 24.81
CA LYS A 70 -6.91 -15.99 25.05
C LYS A 70 -7.61 -16.64 23.86
N ARG A 71 -7.94 -15.90 22.80
CA ARG A 71 -8.61 -16.43 21.59
C ARG A 71 -7.94 -15.87 20.34
N ASP A 72 -7.66 -16.77 19.40
CA ASP A 72 -6.72 -16.60 18.26
C ASP A 72 -7.20 -15.65 17.14
N LYS A 73 -8.01 -14.63 17.45
CA LYS A 73 -8.53 -13.63 16.49
C LYS A 73 -8.65 -12.20 17.02
N GLU A 74 -8.11 -11.89 18.21
CA GLU A 74 -8.29 -10.58 18.86
C GLU A 74 -7.05 -9.67 18.82
N LEU A 75 -6.02 -9.98 18.02
CA LEU A 75 -4.86 -9.09 17.86
C LEU A 75 -5.26 -7.74 17.24
N ASP A 76 -6.19 -7.75 16.28
CA ASP A 76 -6.69 -6.50 15.72
C ASP A 76 -7.63 -5.81 16.72
N THR A 77 -8.50 -6.53 17.44
CA THR A 77 -9.32 -5.98 18.52
C THR A 77 -8.47 -5.26 19.59
N ALA A 78 -7.33 -5.83 19.97
CA ALA A 78 -6.38 -5.20 20.89
C ALA A 78 -5.75 -3.91 20.33
N LYS A 79 -5.65 -3.76 19.00
CA LYS A 79 -5.24 -2.49 18.35
C LYS A 79 -6.38 -1.48 18.29
N TRP A 80 -7.63 -1.94 18.12
CA TRP A 80 -8.81 -1.06 18.10
C TRP A 80 -9.15 -0.50 19.48
N ASN A 81 -8.79 -1.22 20.55
CA ASN A 81 -8.94 -0.81 21.95
C ASN A 81 -7.63 -0.25 22.56
N ALA A 82 -6.66 0.13 21.71
CA ALA A 82 -5.39 0.70 22.17
C ALA A 82 -5.45 2.22 22.18
N THR A 83 -4.81 2.83 23.17
CA THR A 83 -4.63 4.29 23.25
C THR A 83 -3.66 4.75 22.16
N PHE A 84 -4.03 5.76 21.36
CA PHE A 84 -3.25 6.23 20.20
C PHE A 84 -2.42 7.47 20.53
N LEU A 85 -1.15 7.48 20.12
CA LEU A 85 -0.29 8.66 20.23
C LEU A 85 -0.68 9.69 19.17
N LEU A 86 -0.81 10.94 19.59
CA LEU A 86 -1.06 12.07 18.71
C LEU A 86 0.22 12.40 17.91
N SER A 87 0.07 12.72 16.63
CA SER A 87 1.16 13.32 15.85
C SER A 87 1.52 14.70 16.38
N LEU A 88 2.73 15.21 16.08
CA LEU A 88 3.15 16.54 16.55
C LEU A 88 2.21 17.67 16.11
N GLU A 89 1.64 17.57 14.90
CA GLU A 89 0.66 18.52 14.39
C GLU A 89 -0.65 18.46 15.20
N GLU A 90 -1.13 17.25 15.54
CA GLU A 90 -2.32 17.06 16.39
C GLU A 90 -2.07 17.51 17.83
N ILE A 91 -0.87 17.27 18.38
CA ILE A 91 -0.48 17.78 19.71
C ILE A 91 -0.54 19.32 19.73
N GLU A 92 -0.01 19.97 18.70
CA GLU A 92 -0.02 21.44 18.59
C GLU A 92 -1.43 22.00 18.40
N GLU A 93 -2.26 21.37 17.57
CA GLU A 93 -3.67 21.72 17.38
C GLU A 93 -4.46 21.60 18.69
N LYS A 94 -4.39 20.44 19.36
CA LYS A 94 -5.12 20.18 20.60
C LYS A 94 -4.65 21.06 21.76
N TYR A 95 -3.35 21.32 21.82
CA TYR A 95 -2.78 22.27 22.77
C TYR A 95 -3.37 23.67 22.56
N ASN A 96 -3.37 24.18 21.33
CA ASN A 96 -3.88 25.51 21.00
C ASN A 96 -5.39 25.64 21.28
N ASP A 97 -6.17 24.60 21.00
CA ASP A 97 -7.61 24.54 21.27
C ASP A 97 -7.96 24.64 22.77
N LYS A 98 -7.05 24.19 23.64
CA LYS A 98 -7.31 24.01 25.07
C LYS A 98 -6.43 24.89 25.96
N ALA A 99 -5.50 25.65 25.39
CA ALA A 99 -4.58 26.55 26.09
C ALA A 99 -5.26 27.62 26.98
N SER A 100 -6.56 27.87 26.79
CA SER A 100 -7.36 28.85 27.55
C SER A 100 -8.23 28.24 28.66
N TRP A 101 -8.25 26.92 28.82
CA TRP A 101 -9.04 26.25 29.85
C TRP A 101 -8.40 26.35 31.25
N ASN A 102 -9.22 26.69 32.24
CA ASN A 102 -8.81 26.84 33.64
C ASN A 102 -9.20 25.58 34.44
N PHE A 103 -8.27 24.64 34.55
CA PHE A 103 -8.47 23.31 35.15
C PHE A 103 -8.43 23.34 36.69
N GLY A 104 -9.37 24.08 37.31
CA GLY A 104 -9.75 23.89 38.71
C GLY A 104 -8.60 23.84 39.74
N GLY A 105 -8.06 25.00 40.13
CA GLY A 105 -7.15 25.06 41.28
C GLY A 105 -6.87 26.46 41.79
N ALA A 106 -7.74 26.99 42.64
CA ALA A 106 -7.52 28.24 43.36
C ALA A 106 -6.34 28.19 44.37
N GLU A 107 -5.78 27.01 44.65
CA GLU A 107 -4.69 26.83 45.61
C GLU A 107 -3.29 26.65 44.97
N LEU A 108 -3.20 26.54 43.65
CA LEU A 108 -1.91 26.67 42.96
C LEU A 108 -1.62 28.17 42.78
N ALA A 109 -1.09 28.81 43.81
CA ALA A 109 -0.59 30.19 43.70
C ALA A 109 0.52 30.23 42.65
N GLY A 110 0.19 30.40 41.37
CA GLY A 110 1.11 30.29 40.23
C GLY A 110 0.53 29.61 38.99
N GLY A 111 -0.57 28.84 39.13
CA GLY A 111 -1.24 28.11 38.03
C GLY A 111 -0.40 26.98 37.40
N PRO A 112 -1.02 25.92 36.85
CA PRO A 112 -0.31 24.94 36.05
C PRO A 112 0.20 25.58 34.75
N TYR A 113 1.49 25.38 34.42
CA TYR A 113 2.09 25.71 33.10
C TYR A 113 1.88 24.49 32.18
N PRO A 114 1.87 24.67 30.84
CA PRO A 114 0.94 24.04 29.91
C PRO A 114 0.85 22.51 30.02
N PHE A 115 -0.38 22.01 29.95
CA PHE A 115 -0.59 20.59 29.69
C PHE A 115 -0.36 20.32 28.20
N ILE A 116 0.39 19.26 27.90
CA ILE A 116 0.65 18.85 26.52
C ILE A 116 -0.11 17.53 26.32
N PRO A 117 -1.22 17.52 25.56
CA PRO A 117 -1.90 16.28 25.21
C PRO A 117 -1.01 15.52 24.24
N PHE A 118 -0.72 14.26 24.52
CA PHE A 118 0.16 13.45 23.66
C PHE A 118 -0.48 12.14 23.20
N CYS A 119 -1.64 11.81 23.76
CA CYS A 119 -2.33 10.56 23.51
C CYS A 119 -3.83 10.79 23.61
N SER A 120 -4.61 10.13 22.76
CA SER A 120 -6.06 10.02 22.88
C SER A 120 -6.44 8.60 23.26
N THR A 121 -7.30 8.46 24.26
CA THR A 121 -7.89 7.17 24.66
C THR A 121 -9.06 6.80 23.75
N GLU A 122 -9.56 5.57 23.89
CA GLU A 122 -10.77 5.08 23.21
C GLU A 122 -12.06 5.82 23.65
N THR A 123 -12.02 6.52 24.78
CA THR A 123 -13.11 7.31 25.37
C THR A 123 -13.06 8.80 25.01
N ASP A 124 -12.18 9.21 24.09
CA ASP A 124 -11.91 10.62 23.71
C ASP A 124 -11.38 11.45 24.90
N GLU A 125 -10.71 10.80 25.84
CA GLU A 125 -9.93 11.43 26.91
C GLU A 125 -8.48 11.59 26.45
N TYR A 126 -7.78 12.57 27.01
CA TYR A 126 -6.39 12.85 26.64
C TYR A 126 -5.45 12.45 27.77
N LEU A 127 -4.34 11.78 27.42
CA LEU A 127 -3.21 11.68 28.34
C LEU A 127 -2.37 12.95 28.21
N VAL A 128 -1.98 13.53 29.34
CA VAL A 128 -1.35 14.85 29.39
C VAL A 128 -0.10 14.86 30.27
N PHE A 129 0.85 15.72 29.89
CA PHE A 129 1.90 16.19 30.80
C PHE A 129 1.37 17.35 31.65
N VAL A 130 1.80 17.51 32.90
CA VAL A 130 1.41 18.64 33.77
C VAL A 130 2.62 19.26 34.45
N SER A 131 3.01 20.46 34.04
CA SER A 131 4.10 21.18 34.70
C SER A 131 3.60 21.95 35.94
N LEU A 132 3.88 21.41 37.13
CA LEU A 132 3.66 22.12 38.39
C LEU A 132 4.83 23.10 38.64
N SER A 133 4.60 24.37 38.33
CA SER A 133 5.62 25.43 38.24
C SER A 133 6.38 25.79 39.53
N LYS A 134 6.15 25.10 40.66
CA LYS A 134 6.71 25.46 41.98
C LYS A 134 7.43 24.36 42.75
N GLU A 135 7.38 23.12 42.31
CA GLU A 135 8.10 22.03 42.97
C GLU A 135 9.24 21.60 42.05
N ASN A 136 10.48 21.55 42.56
CA ASN A 136 11.69 21.20 41.78
C ASN A 136 11.73 19.69 41.42
N GLU A 137 10.58 19.15 41.06
CA GLU A 137 10.25 17.75 40.77
C GLU A 137 9.80 17.61 39.29
N GLU A 138 9.85 16.39 38.76
CA GLU A 138 9.47 16.10 37.37
C GLU A 138 7.95 15.94 37.22
N SER A 139 7.38 16.39 36.09
CA SER A 139 5.96 16.20 35.77
C SER A 139 5.65 14.71 35.62
N PRO A 140 4.73 14.15 36.40
CA PRO A 140 4.20 12.83 36.14
C PRO A 140 3.39 12.81 34.83
N VAL A 141 3.23 11.62 34.26
CA VAL A 141 2.37 11.39 33.10
C VAL A 141 1.02 10.94 33.62
N PHE A 142 0.02 11.77 33.40
CA PHE A 142 -1.29 11.54 33.97
C PHE A 142 -2.29 11.06 32.94
N ASP A 143 -3.17 10.17 33.39
CA ASP A 143 -4.44 9.91 32.76
C ASP A 143 -5.40 11.02 33.15
N ALA A 144 -5.66 11.97 32.25
CA ALA A 144 -6.50 13.11 32.60
C ALA A 144 -7.03 13.93 31.42
N PHE A 145 -8.36 13.90 31.28
CA PHE A 145 -9.14 15.04 30.81
C PHE A 145 -10.37 15.24 31.69
N HIS A 146 -10.20 15.88 32.85
CA HIS A 146 -11.33 16.20 33.73
C HIS A 146 -11.14 17.51 34.53
N GLU A 147 -12.24 18.08 35.00
CA GLU A 147 -12.28 19.38 35.73
C GLU A 147 -11.79 19.29 37.19
N GLU A 148 -11.36 18.12 37.65
CA GLU A 148 -10.92 17.93 39.03
C GLU A 148 -9.41 18.20 39.20
N SER A 149 -9.00 18.37 40.46
CA SER A 149 -7.60 18.69 40.83
C SER A 149 -6.60 17.64 40.34
N VAL A 150 -5.41 18.08 39.92
CA VAL A 150 -4.27 17.24 39.49
C VAL A 150 -3.95 16.11 40.47
N ASN A 151 -4.23 16.31 41.77
CA ASN A 151 -3.99 15.31 42.81
C ASN A 151 -4.95 14.10 42.76
N SER A 152 -6.05 14.16 41.99
CA SER A 152 -6.93 13.01 41.76
C SER A 152 -6.60 12.24 40.46
N TRP A 153 -5.60 12.68 39.70
CA TRP A 153 -5.26 12.11 38.39
C TRP A 153 -4.41 10.83 38.55
N GLY A 154 -4.64 9.83 37.70
CA GLY A 154 -3.91 8.56 37.74
C GLY A 154 -2.53 8.66 37.09
N LEU A 155 -1.49 8.06 37.70
CA LEU A 155 -0.15 7.98 37.12
C LEU A 155 -0.04 6.80 36.14
N VAL A 156 0.38 7.06 34.90
CA VAL A 156 0.30 6.06 33.81
C VAL A 156 1.47 5.06 33.80
N ALA A 157 2.74 5.49 33.92
CA ALA A 157 3.89 4.57 33.94
C ALA A 157 5.22 5.23 34.37
N GLU A 158 6.11 4.47 35.02
CA GLU A 158 7.41 4.94 35.52
C GLU A 158 8.48 5.17 34.43
N ASN A 159 8.42 4.42 33.32
CA ASN A 159 9.42 4.41 32.24
C ASN A 159 8.98 5.16 30.96
N PHE A 160 7.82 5.81 31.01
CA PHE A 160 7.25 6.55 29.87
C PHE A 160 8.20 7.64 29.34
N ASN A 161 8.99 8.24 30.23
CA ASN A 161 9.94 9.29 29.88
C ASN A 161 11.02 8.81 28.90
N GLU A 162 11.49 7.56 28.99
CA GLU A 162 12.50 7.00 28.06
C GLU A 162 11.92 6.79 26.65
N PHE A 163 10.70 6.27 26.59
CA PHE A 163 9.95 6.12 25.34
C PHE A 163 9.73 7.48 24.66
N LEU A 164 9.21 8.45 25.41
CA LEU A 164 8.89 9.77 24.90
C LEU A 164 10.13 10.49 24.38
N ILE A 165 11.26 10.41 25.09
CA ILE A 165 12.51 11.03 24.66
C ILE A 165 12.97 10.43 23.32
N SER A 166 12.97 9.10 23.20
CA SER A 166 13.30 8.42 21.95
C SER A 166 12.36 8.82 20.81
N TYR A 167 11.06 8.89 21.09
CA TYR A 167 10.04 9.29 20.11
C TYR A 167 10.20 10.75 19.66
N LEU A 168 10.38 11.69 20.59
CA LEU A 168 10.53 13.12 20.29
C LEU A 168 11.86 13.45 19.61
N ASP A 169 12.98 12.87 20.06
CA ASP A 169 14.30 13.09 19.46
C ASP A 169 14.36 12.59 18.01
N THR A 170 13.45 11.70 17.65
CA THR A 170 13.37 11.11 16.32
C THR A 170 12.17 11.60 15.52
N LEU A 171 11.45 12.61 16.01
CA LEU A 171 10.26 13.18 15.37
C LEU A 171 9.20 12.11 15.04
N GLY A 172 9.04 11.13 15.93
CA GLY A 172 8.12 10.01 15.76
C GLY A 172 8.70 8.83 14.96
N HIS A 173 10.00 8.86 14.62
CA HIS A 173 10.67 7.84 13.81
C HIS A 173 11.87 7.21 14.55
N PRO A 174 11.63 6.38 15.58
CA PRO A 174 12.67 5.91 16.52
C PRO A 174 13.91 5.40 15.78
N ASN A 175 15.09 5.76 16.29
CA ASN A 175 16.36 5.38 15.66
C ASN A 175 16.53 3.87 15.70
N VAL A 176 16.31 3.25 14.55
CA VAL A 176 16.39 1.83 14.32
C VAL A 176 17.89 1.44 14.27
N LEU A 177 18.47 1.14 15.43
CA LEU A 177 19.91 0.84 15.60
C LEU A 177 20.30 -0.53 15.05
N GLY A 178 20.62 -0.63 13.75
CA GLY A 178 21.10 -1.88 13.15
C GLY A 178 21.02 -1.93 11.64
N ASP A 179 21.65 -2.96 11.08
CA ASP A 179 21.74 -3.20 9.65
C ASP A 179 20.36 -3.54 9.06
N VAL A 180 19.74 -2.55 8.38
CA VAL A 180 18.43 -2.69 7.72
C VAL A 180 18.46 -3.83 6.70
N ALA A 181 19.61 -4.08 6.05
CA ALA A 181 19.75 -5.15 5.08
C ALA A 181 19.64 -6.54 5.72
N LYS A 182 20.10 -6.71 6.98
CA LYS A 182 19.98 -7.97 7.73
C LYS A 182 18.56 -8.33 8.14
N GLY A 183 17.64 -7.38 8.08
CA GLY A 183 16.22 -7.64 8.24
C GLY A 183 15.42 -7.46 6.97
N MET A 184 16.06 -7.46 5.80
CA MET A 184 15.29 -7.64 4.58
C MET A 184 14.80 -9.08 4.51
N ALA A 185 13.58 -9.23 4.02
CA ALA A 185 12.84 -10.49 4.00
C ALA A 185 13.44 -11.56 3.06
N VAL A 186 14.57 -11.29 2.39
CA VAL A 186 15.21 -12.17 1.41
C VAL A 186 15.50 -13.60 1.89
N ASP A 187 15.73 -13.80 3.19
CA ASP A 187 15.98 -15.13 3.77
C ASP A 187 14.75 -15.76 4.49
N PHE A 188 13.65 -15.00 4.65
CA PHE A 188 12.46 -15.36 5.46
C PHE A 188 11.17 -15.42 4.66
N ILE A 189 11.11 -14.69 3.55
CA ILE A 189 10.42 -15.17 2.38
C ILE A 189 11.16 -16.48 2.11
N GLU A 190 10.52 -17.62 2.40
CA GLU A 190 10.90 -18.84 1.69
C GLU A 190 11.11 -18.36 0.26
N THR A 191 12.32 -18.48 -0.30
CA THR A 191 12.50 -18.32 -1.74
C THR A 191 11.27 -18.98 -2.29
N PRO A 192 10.32 -18.24 -2.93
CA PRO A 192 9.19 -18.92 -3.53
C PRO A 192 9.88 -20.03 -4.25
N GLU A 193 9.57 -21.28 -3.87
CA GLU A 193 10.27 -22.42 -4.42
C GLU A 193 10.50 -22.01 -5.86
N THR A 194 11.73 -22.09 -6.35
CA THR A 194 11.79 -22.23 -7.79
C THR A 194 11.13 -23.59 -8.07
N VAL A 195 9.81 -23.75 -7.85
CA VAL A 195 8.83 -23.72 -8.93
C VAL A 195 9.57 -22.98 -10.03
N GLU A 196 10.32 -23.76 -10.82
CA GLU A 196 10.23 -23.58 -12.26
C GLU A 196 8.87 -22.97 -12.47
N THR A 197 8.76 -21.69 -12.85
CA THR A 197 7.47 -21.09 -13.11
C THR A 197 6.85 -21.95 -14.19
N GLY A 198 6.20 -23.04 -13.79
CA GLY A 198 5.12 -23.65 -14.48
C GLY A 198 4.17 -22.48 -14.48
N GLU A 199 4.11 -21.83 -15.64
CA GLU A 199 3.07 -20.90 -15.94
C GLU A 199 1.79 -21.50 -15.36
N GLU A 200 1.15 -20.81 -14.40
CA GLU A 200 -0.11 -21.25 -13.80
C GLU A 200 -0.96 -21.76 -14.97
N SER A 201 -1.32 -23.04 -14.91
CA SER A 201 -2.02 -23.66 -16.02
C SER A 201 -3.32 -22.88 -16.25
N GLN A 202 -3.83 -22.92 -17.47
CA GLN A 202 -5.05 -22.18 -17.77
C GLN A 202 -6.23 -22.68 -16.91
N GLU A 203 -6.22 -23.97 -16.59
CA GLU A 203 -7.15 -24.62 -15.67
C GLU A 203 -7.05 -24.09 -14.23
N GLU A 204 -5.83 -23.87 -13.71
CA GLU A 204 -5.61 -23.29 -12.38
C GLU A 204 -6.04 -21.83 -12.31
N ILE A 205 -5.73 -21.02 -13.35
CA ILE A 205 -6.22 -19.65 -13.49
C ILE A 205 -7.76 -19.64 -13.43
N ILE A 206 -8.41 -20.55 -14.16
CA ILE A 206 -9.87 -20.66 -14.19
C ILE A 206 -10.44 -21.03 -12.82
N ASP A 207 -9.85 -21.97 -12.09
CA ASP A 207 -10.32 -22.35 -10.76
C ASP A 207 -10.17 -21.20 -9.74
N ARG A 208 -8.99 -20.58 -9.68
CA ARG A 208 -8.70 -19.44 -8.78
C ARG A 208 -9.64 -18.27 -9.04
N THR A 209 -9.75 -17.83 -10.29
CA THR A 209 -10.63 -16.72 -10.67
C THR A 209 -12.10 -17.06 -10.43
N THR A 210 -12.52 -18.32 -10.64
CA THR A 210 -13.88 -18.77 -10.31
C THR A 210 -14.18 -18.72 -8.82
N LYS A 211 -13.24 -19.14 -7.96
CA LYS A 211 -13.38 -19.01 -6.50
C LYS A 211 -13.44 -17.54 -6.07
N ARG A 212 -12.59 -16.69 -6.66
CA ARG A 212 -12.59 -15.23 -6.40
C ARG A 212 -13.92 -14.60 -6.76
N LEU A 213 -14.47 -14.93 -7.93
CA LEU A 213 -15.74 -14.40 -8.41
C LEU A 213 -16.97 -14.88 -7.60
N LYS A 214 -16.84 -15.94 -6.80
CA LYS A 214 -17.87 -16.31 -5.81
C LYS A 214 -17.88 -15.40 -4.58
N VAL A 215 -16.72 -14.87 -4.20
CA VAL A 215 -16.56 -13.98 -3.04
C VAL A 215 -16.77 -12.52 -3.43
N LYS A 216 -16.23 -12.12 -4.58
CA LYS A 216 -16.30 -10.77 -5.15
C LYS A 216 -16.79 -10.86 -6.59
N SER A 217 -18.11 -10.78 -6.75
CA SER A 217 -18.77 -10.99 -8.06
C SER A 217 -18.67 -9.81 -9.03
N ASP A 218 -18.17 -8.67 -8.56
CA ASP A 218 -17.96 -7.43 -9.32
C ASP A 218 -16.48 -7.19 -9.66
N ASP A 219 -15.65 -8.23 -9.61
CA ASP A 219 -14.23 -8.17 -9.97
C ASP A 219 -14.04 -8.32 -11.49
N ASP A 220 -14.04 -7.19 -12.18
CA ASP A 220 -13.87 -7.05 -13.63
C ASP A 220 -12.57 -7.70 -14.13
N TRP A 221 -11.46 -7.52 -13.39
CA TRP A 221 -10.18 -8.12 -13.73
C TRP A 221 -10.19 -9.65 -13.61
N ALA A 222 -10.84 -10.20 -12.58
CA ALA A 222 -10.94 -11.65 -12.44
C ALA A 222 -11.75 -12.30 -13.58
N TYR A 223 -12.79 -11.61 -14.09
CA TYR A 223 -13.45 -12.04 -15.34
C TYR A 223 -12.50 -11.97 -16.53
N MET A 224 -11.72 -10.89 -16.68
CA MET A 224 -10.81 -10.72 -17.82
C MET A 224 -9.72 -11.80 -17.83
N GLU A 225 -9.10 -12.03 -16.68
CA GLU A 225 -8.09 -13.06 -16.46
C GLU A 225 -8.63 -14.46 -16.77
N ARG A 226 -9.82 -14.80 -16.27
CA ARG A 226 -10.47 -16.08 -16.58
C ARG A 226 -10.81 -16.22 -18.06
N GLY A 227 -11.26 -15.14 -18.69
CA GLY A 227 -11.55 -15.10 -20.12
C GLY A 227 -10.32 -15.36 -20.98
N MET A 228 -9.18 -14.76 -20.62
CA MET A 228 -7.90 -15.01 -21.30
C MET A 228 -7.47 -16.48 -21.17
N ALA A 229 -7.67 -17.08 -20.00
CA ALA A 229 -7.35 -18.49 -19.78
C ALA A 229 -8.25 -19.43 -20.61
N TYR A 230 -9.57 -19.19 -20.63
CA TYR A 230 -10.48 -19.91 -21.51
C TYR A 230 -10.09 -19.79 -22.98
N MET A 231 -9.63 -18.60 -23.40
CA MET A 231 -9.20 -18.39 -24.78
C MET A 231 -7.95 -19.18 -25.14
N LYS A 232 -6.96 -19.26 -24.24
CA LYS A 232 -5.76 -20.10 -24.42
C LYS A 232 -6.10 -21.59 -24.51
N LEU A 233 -7.17 -22.04 -23.83
CA LEU A 233 -7.72 -23.40 -23.95
C LEU A 233 -8.64 -23.62 -25.16
N GLY A 234 -8.89 -22.58 -25.97
CA GLY A 234 -9.78 -22.65 -27.13
C GLY A 234 -11.28 -22.56 -26.81
N ASP A 235 -11.68 -22.38 -25.54
CA ASP A 235 -13.08 -22.13 -25.16
C ASP A 235 -13.46 -20.66 -25.40
N THR A 236 -13.59 -20.33 -26.68
CA THR A 236 -13.97 -18.99 -27.15
C THR A 236 -15.33 -18.53 -26.63
N LYS A 237 -16.25 -19.45 -26.30
CA LYS A 237 -17.59 -19.12 -25.81
C LYS A 237 -17.54 -18.63 -24.37
N SER A 238 -16.82 -19.34 -23.51
CA SER A 238 -16.62 -18.93 -22.12
C SER A 238 -15.77 -17.66 -22.03
N ALA A 239 -14.71 -17.56 -22.84
CA ALA A 239 -13.90 -16.35 -22.95
C ALA A 239 -14.73 -15.11 -23.32
N LEU A 240 -15.57 -15.21 -24.35
CA LEU A 240 -16.42 -14.09 -24.77
C LEU A 240 -17.43 -13.69 -23.67
N LYS A 241 -17.98 -14.66 -22.94
CA LYS A 241 -18.90 -14.39 -21.84
C LYS A 241 -18.22 -13.58 -20.75
N ASP A 242 -17.01 -13.97 -20.36
CA ASP A 242 -16.27 -13.29 -19.30
C ASP A 242 -15.77 -11.91 -19.75
N TYR A 243 -15.28 -11.77 -20.99
CA TYR A 243 -14.92 -10.45 -21.54
C TYR A 243 -16.11 -9.48 -21.58
N ASN A 244 -17.31 -9.95 -21.94
CA ASN A 244 -18.50 -9.12 -21.88
C ASN A 244 -18.84 -8.68 -20.46
N GLN A 245 -18.58 -9.53 -19.47
CA GLN A 245 -18.82 -9.20 -18.08
C GLN A 245 -17.81 -8.17 -17.56
N SER A 246 -16.52 -8.31 -17.89
CA SER A 246 -15.50 -7.28 -17.58
C SER A 246 -15.89 -5.92 -18.17
N ILE A 247 -16.30 -5.88 -19.44
CA ILE A 247 -16.73 -4.64 -20.11
C ILE A 247 -18.00 -4.05 -19.47
N ALA A 248 -18.92 -4.90 -18.99
CA ALA A 248 -20.13 -4.44 -18.31
C ALA A 248 -19.82 -3.83 -16.93
N LEU A 249 -18.76 -4.29 -16.26
CA LEU A 249 -18.33 -3.80 -14.96
C LEU A 249 -17.45 -2.54 -15.05
N ALA A 250 -16.51 -2.51 -16.00
CA ALA A 250 -15.64 -1.35 -16.27
C ALA A 250 -15.53 -1.11 -17.79
N GLY A 251 -16.49 -0.36 -18.33
CA GLY A 251 -16.60 -0.05 -19.75
C GLY A 251 -15.70 1.10 -20.24
N ASP A 252 -14.86 1.64 -19.36
CA ASP A 252 -13.89 2.70 -19.66
C ASP A 252 -12.45 2.18 -19.76
N ASP A 253 -12.19 0.91 -19.45
CA ASP A 253 -10.89 0.29 -19.66
C ASP A 253 -10.72 -0.17 -21.13
N PRO A 254 -9.81 0.46 -21.92
CA PRO A 254 -9.57 0.08 -23.31
C PRO A 254 -9.03 -1.34 -23.48
N PHE A 255 -8.35 -1.91 -22.46
CA PHE A 255 -7.76 -3.24 -22.53
C PHE A 255 -8.83 -4.32 -22.74
N TYR A 256 -10.01 -4.14 -22.15
CA TYR A 256 -11.10 -5.12 -22.24
C TYR A 256 -11.70 -5.20 -23.64
N TYR A 257 -11.88 -4.03 -24.28
CA TYR A 257 -12.26 -3.97 -25.68
C TYR A 257 -11.17 -4.56 -26.58
N PHE A 258 -9.90 -4.23 -26.33
CA PHE A 258 -8.78 -4.80 -27.08
C PHE A 258 -8.79 -6.34 -27.03
N LYS A 259 -8.94 -6.96 -25.86
CA LYS A 259 -8.98 -8.42 -25.71
C LYS A 259 -10.17 -9.07 -26.37
N ARG A 260 -11.36 -8.45 -26.31
CA ARG A 260 -12.53 -8.95 -27.05
C ARG A 260 -12.39 -8.76 -28.56
N GLY A 261 -11.75 -7.68 -28.99
CA GLY A 261 -11.40 -7.42 -30.39
C GLY A 261 -10.47 -8.48 -30.95
N GLU A 262 -9.43 -8.85 -30.19
CA GLU A 262 -8.51 -9.95 -30.50
C GLU A 262 -9.26 -11.28 -30.67
N LEU A 263 -10.16 -11.60 -29.74
CA LEU A 263 -11.04 -12.78 -29.83
C LEU A 263 -11.88 -12.79 -31.10
N TYR A 264 -12.52 -11.67 -31.44
CA TYR A 264 -13.30 -11.57 -32.66
C TYR A 264 -12.46 -11.68 -33.93
N ARG A 265 -11.25 -11.10 -33.93
CA ARG A 265 -10.33 -11.18 -35.06
C ARG A 265 -9.89 -12.62 -35.30
N ASN A 266 -9.48 -13.33 -34.25
CA ASN A 266 -9.10 -14.75 -34.32
C ASN A 266 -10.26 -15.63 -34.79
N ALA A 267 -11.49 -15.27 -34.47
CA ALA A 267 -12.70 -15.92 -34.98
C ALA A 267 -13.10 -15.48 -36.41
N GLY A 268 -12.29 -14.68 -37.12
CA GLY A 268 -12.58 -14.17 -38.46
C GLY A 268 -13.65 -13.07 -38.52
N LYS A 269 -14.17 -12.62 -37.38
CA LYS A 269 -15.21 -11.59 -37.26
C LYS A 269 -14.61 -10.18 -37.31
N LYS A 270 -13.90 -9.87 -38.41
CA LYS A 270 -13.16 -8.60 -38.62
C LYS A 270 -13.97 -7.33 -38.34
N ARG A 271 -15.27 -7.30 -38.66
CA ARG A 271 -16.15 -6.14 -38.37
C ARG A 271 -16.40 -5.94 -36.87
N ALA A 272 -16.61 -7.02 -36.12
CA ALA A 272 -16.82 -6.94 -34.67
C ALA A 272 -15.51 -6.56 -33.97
N ALA A 273 -14.39 -7.14 -34.40
CA ALA A 273 -13.06 -6.76 -33.93
C ALA A 273 -12.78 -5.26 -34.15
N LEU A 274 -13.08 -4.75 -35.34
CA LEU A 274 -12.88 -3.32 -35.64
C LEU A 274 -13.70 -2.40 -34.73
N ILE A 275 -14.93 -2.77 -34.35
CA ILE A 275 -15.75 -1.97 -33.42
C ILE A 275 -15.08 -1.88 -32.05
N ASP A 276 -14.57 -3.00 -31.56
CA ASP A 276 -13.88 -3.05 -30.26
C ASP A 276 -12.54 -2.31 -30.31
N PHE A 277 -11.74 -2.48 -31.37
CA PHE A 277 -10.50 -1.71 -31.53
C PHE A 277 -10.75 -0.21 -31.75
N ASP A 278 -11.80 0.19 -32.48
CA ASP A 278 -12.22 1.59 -32.57
C ASP A 278 -12.57 2.15 -31.18
N THR A 279 -13.17 1.34 -30.30
CA THR A 279 -13.48 1.73 -28.93
C THR A 279 -12.23 1.83 -28.04
N ALA A 280 -11.33 0.85 -28.10
CA ALA A 280 -10.06 0.89 -27.38
C ALA A 280 -9.21 2.12 -27.76
N VAL A 281 -9.10 2.41 -29.07
CA VAL A 281 -8.42 3.62 -29.55
C VAL A 281 -9.17 4.89 -29.16
N LYS A 282 -10.50 4.90 -29.12
CA LYS A 282 -11.24 6.08 -28.65
C LYS A 282 -10.94 6.39 -27.17
N LEU A 283 -10.82 5.35 -26.34
CA LEU A 283 -10.52 5.46 -24.91
C LEU A 283 -9.04 5.80 -24.66
N LYS A 284 -8.11 5.26 -25.47
CA LYS A 284 -6.68 5.57 -25.42
C LYS A 284 -6.11 5.82 -26.83
N PRO A 285 -6.20 7.07 -27.34
CA PRO A 285 -5.93 7.41 -28.74
C PRO A 285 -4.50 7.18 -29.22
N ASP A 286 -3.53 7.25 -28.31
CA ASP A 286 -2.10 7.24 -28.64
C ASP A 286 -1.42 5.91 -28.25
N ASP A 287 -2.18 4.88 -27.89
CA ASP A 287 -1.61 3.57 -27.54
C ASP A 287 -1.21 2.79 -28.80
N ALA A 288 0.10 2.57 -28.96
CA ALA A 288 0.67 1.88 -30.12
C ALA A 288 0.07 0.49 -30.33
N LEU A 289 -0.20 -0.26 -29.25
CA LEU A 289 -0.79 -1.60 -29.35
C LEU A 289 -2.18 -1.53 -29.99
N TYR A 290 -3.05 -0.64 -29.51
CA TYR A 290 -4.42 -0.56 -30.02
C TYR A 290 -4.48 0.00 -31.44
N LEU A 291 -3.63 0.99 -31.76
CA LEU A 291 -3.49 1.53 -33.11
C LEU A 291 -3.01 0.45 -34.08
N SER A 292 -1.99 -0.32 -33.73
CA SER A 292 -1.44 -1.39 -34.59
C SER A 292 -2.44 -2.51 -34.85
N PHE A 293 -3.17 -2.99 -33.83
CA PHE A 293 -4.20 -4.02 -34.03
C PHE A 293 -5.41 -3.49 -34.83
N ARG A 294 -5.76 -2.21 -34.67
CA ARG A 294 -6.78 -1.58 -35.50
C ARG A 294 -6.31 -1.44 -36.95
N ALA A 295 -5.08 -0.99 -37.16
CA ALA A 295 -4.46 -0.86 -38.48
C ALA A 295 -4.42 -2.20 -39.22
N GLU A 296 -3.96 -3.26 -38.56
CA GLU A 296 -3.91 -4.61 -39.11
C GLU A 296 -5.31 -5.08 -39.52
N THR A 297 -6.32 -4.87 -38.66
CA THR A 297 -7.71 -5.21 -38.95
C THR A 297 -8.28 -4.39 -40.11
N LEU A 298 -7.93 -3.11 -40.21
CA LEU A 298 -8.33 -2.23 -41.32
C LEU A 298 -7.67 -2.65 -42.63
N TYR A 299 -6.38 -3.00 -42.60
CA TYR A 299 -5.64 -3.54 -43.74
C TYR A 299 -6.28 -4.84 -44.25
N ASP A 300 -6.59 -5.75 -43.34
CA ASP A 300 -7.32 -7.00 -43.54
C ASP A 300 -8.70 -6.81 -44.20
N MET A 301 -9.28 -5.62 -44.04
CA MET A 301 -10.56 -5.19 -44.61
C MET A 301 -10.40 -4.27 -45.84
N LYS A 302 -9.18 -4.12 -46.36
CA LYS A 302 -8.81 -3.25 -47.49
C LYS A 302 -9.08 -1.75 -47.26
N LYS A 303 -9.15 -1.32 -46.00
CA LYS A 303 -9.33 0.08 -45.59
C LYS A 303 -7.97 0.77 -45.43
N HIS A 304 -7.14 0.70 -46.47
CA HIS A 304 -5.73 1.08 -46.45
C HIS A 304 -5.46 2.50 -45.91
N GLN A 305 -6.26 3.49 -46.31
CA GLN A 305 -6.06 4.88 -45.87
C GLN A 305 -6.27 5.08 -44.36
N ARG A 306 -7.24 4.38 -43.77
CA ARG A 306 -7.44 4.43 -42.31
C ARG A 306 -6.31 3.69 -41.58
N ALA A 307 -5.87 2.55 -42.13
CA ALA A 307 -4.76 1.79 -41.56
C ALA A 307 -3.45 2.59 -41.58
N LEU A 308 -3.14 3.26 -42.70
CA LEU A 308 -1.97 4.15 -42.83
C LEU A 308 -1.97 5.26 -41.78
N LYS A 309 -3.14 5.86 -41.51
CA LYS A 309 -3.25 6.90 -40.48
C LYS A 309 -2.83 6.39 -39.11
N ASP A 310 -3.23 5.18 -38.75
CA ASP A 310 -2.93 4.57 -37.45
C ASP A 310 -1.43 4.26 -37.33
N VAL A 311 -0.84 3.56 -38.30
CA VAL A 311 0.60 3.21 -38.25
C VAL A 311 1.51 4.42 -38.39
N ASN A 312 1.10 5.47 -39.12
CA ASN A 312 1.85 6.72 -39.16
C ASN A 312 1.85 7.40 -37.79
N LEU A 313 0.74 7.40 -37.07
CA LEU A 313 0.69 7.94 -35.72
C LEU A 313 1.60 7.15 -34.75
N VAL A 314 1.65 5.82 -34.87
CA VAL A 314 2.59 5.00 -34.07
C VAL A 314 4.04 5.39 -34.37
N ILE A 315 4.41 5.45 -35.65
CA ILE A 315 5.78 5.78 -36.09
C ILE A 315 6.18 7.22 -35.75
N GLU A 316 5.24 8.17 -35.77
CA GLU A 316 5.47 9.55 -35.34
C GLU A 316 5.84 9.65 -33.85
N ARG A 317 5.45 8.65 -33.04
CA ARG A 317 5.72 8.60 -31.59
C ARG A 317 6.92 7.75 -31.23
N ASP A 318 7.05 6.61 -31.90
CA ASP A 318 8.14 5.67 -31.74
C ASP A 318 8.62 5.24 -33.13
N ASP A 319 9.73 5.84 -33.57
CA ASP A 319 10.35 5.54 -34.86
C ASP A 319 11.18 4.24 -34.83
N THR A 320 11.07 3.47 -33.74
CA THR A 320 11.64 2.14 -33.55
C THR A 320 10.60 1.03 -33.48
N ASP A 321 9.30 1.34 -33.60
CA ASP A 321 8.22 0.34 -33.61
C ASP A 321 8.26 -0.49 -34.91
N LEU A 322 8.89 -1.67 -34.80
CA LEU A 322 9.06 -2.63 -35.90
C LEU A 322 7.70 -3.06 -36.50
N LEU A 323 6.69 -3.29 -35.67
CA LEU A 323 5.38 -3.78 -36.12
C LEU A 323 4.66 -2.72 -36.96
N ALA A 324 4.74 -1.46 -36.56
CA ALA A 324 4.13 -0.37 -37.32
C ALA A 324 4.75 -0.22 -38.71
N TYR A 325 6.09 -0.35 -38.82
CA TYR A 325 6.77 -0.35 -40.12
C TYR A 325 6.38 -1.56 -40.97
N MET A 326 6.29 -2.77 -40.40
CA MET A 326 5.85 -3.97 -41.13
C MET A 326 4.43 -3.81 -41.69
N ILE A 327 3.49 -3.34 -40.86
CA ILE A 327 2.11 -3.12 -41.31
C ILE A 327 2.07 -2.02 -42.40
N ARG A 328 2.86 -0.94 -42.25
CA ARG A 328 2.88 0.15 -43.24
C ARG A 328 3.47 -0.29 -44.57
N GLU A 329 4.52 -1.10 -44.55
CA GLU A 329 5.14 -1.71 -45.72
C GLU A 329 4.14 -2.58 -46.49
N ASP A 330 3.44 -3.47 -45.78
CA ASP A 330 2.35 -4.29 -46.34
C ASP A 330 1.26 -3.45 -47.00
N ILE A 331 0.84 -2.36 -46.35
CA ILE A 331 -0.16 -1.45 -46.91
C ILE A 331 0.39 -0.77 -48.18
N TYR A 332 1.62 -0.26 -48.16
CA TYR A 332 2.22 0.40 -49.33
C TYR A 332 2.37 -0.56 -50.51
N ARG A 333 2.78 -1.82 -50.28
CA ARG A 333 2.80 -2.85 -51.33
C ARG A 333 1.39 -3.09 -51.89
N ALA A 334 0.39 -3.19 -51.03
CA ALA A 334 -0.99 -3.45 -51.45
C ALA A 334 -1.61 -2.32 -52.29
N ILE A 335 -1.20 -1.06 -52.07
CA ILE A 335 -1.68 0.10 -52.85
C ILE A 335 -0.76 0.50 -54.01
N GLY A 336 0.35 -0.24 -54.23
CA GLY A 336 1.28 0.00 -55.34
C GLY A 336 2.32 1.10 -55.11
N GLU A 337 2.47 1.58 -53.88
CA GLU A 337 3.47 2.59 -53.48
C GLU A 337 4.81 1.92 -53.19
N THR A 338 5.40 1.27 -54.20
CA THR A 338 6.57 0.40 -54.05
C THR A 338 7.79 1.10 -53.47
N GLU A 339 8.06 2.36 -53.86
CA GLU A 339 9.18 3.12 -53.33
C GLU A 339 9.08 3.33 -51.81
N LYS A 340 7.88 3.63 -51.30
CA LYS A 340 7.64 3.80 -49.86
C LYS A 340 7.72 2.47 -49.12
N ALA A 341 7.21 1.40 -49.71
CA ALA A 341 7.35 0.05 -49.15
C ALA A 341 8.83 -0.35 -49.02
N ASP A 342 9.65 -0.06 -50.03
CA ASP A 342 11.08 -0.40 -49.99
C ASP A 342 11.86 0.44 -48.97
N LEU A 343 11.45 1.69 -48.71
CA LEU A 343 11.99 2.50 -47.61
C LEU A 343 11.65 1.89 -46.23
N ASP A 344 10.39 1.49 -46.02
CA ASP A 344 9.99 0.83 -44.78
C ASP A 344 10.71 -0.53 -44.61
N ALA A 345 10.90 -1.30 -45.70
CA ALA A 345 11.66 -2.54 -45.69
C ALA A 345 13.15 -2.36 -45.34
N GLN A 346 13.77 -1.23 -45.72
CA GLN A 346 15.13 -0.88 -45.28
C GLN A 346 15.14 -0.57 -43.78
N LYS A 347 14.21 0.26 -43.30
CA LYS A 347 14.10 0.62 -41.89
C LYS A 347 13.84 -0.60 -41.00
N ILE A 348 13.01 -1.55 -41.44
CA ILE A 348 12.78 -2.84 -40.73
C ILE A 348 14.09 -3.58 -40.51
N LYS A 349 14.92 -3.73 -41.55
CA LYS A 349 16.24 -4.40 -41.44
C LYS A 349 17.16 -3.66 -40.48
N GLU A 350 17.23 -2.34 -40.57
CA GLU A 350 18.03 -1.52 -39.64
C GLU A 350 17.58 -1.72 -38.18
N LEU A 351 16.28 -1.83 -37.92
CA LEU A 351 15.76 -2.05 -36.56
C LEU A 351 16.00 -3.47 -36.06
N GLU A 352 16.02 -4.47 -36.93
CA GLU A 352 16.34 -5.87 -36.58
C GLU A 352 17.82 -6.06 -36.27
N GLU A 353 18.72 -5.37 -36.97
CA GLU A 353 20.18 -5.45 -36.78
C GLU A 353 20.67 -4.76 -35.49
N ASN A 354 19.86 -3.86 -34.92
CA ASN A 354 20.19 -3.10 -33.71
C ASN A 354 19.58 -3.70 -32.41
N LYS A 355 18.99 -4.89 -32.48
CA LYS A 355 18.49 -5.68 -31.33
C LYS A 355 19.50 -6.75 -30.92
#